data_AF-A0A6B2TDI1-F1
#
_entry.id   AF-A0A6B2TDI1-F1
#
_cell.length_a   1.000
_cell.length_b   1.000
_cell.length_c   1.000
_cell.angle_alpha   90.00
_cell.angle_beta   90.00
_cell.angle_gamma   90.00
#
_symmetry.space_group_name_H-M   'P 1'
#
loop_
_entity.id
_entity.type
_entity.pdbx_description
1 polymer ?
#
loop_
_entity_poly.entity_id
_entity_poly.type
_entity_poly.pdbx_seq_one_letter_code
_entity_poly.pdbx_strand_id
1 'polypeptide(L)'
;HAVADGVALAPYLHSTRRPVEGVARAGGFEESHSHATSHLLLPEDPRLLAGDGPLVLVDDEFSTGNTVLNTVRALHERFPRERYVIVALVDMRSPEDQGRLDGFAREIGAHVDLVAAASGTVRLPDGVLEKGQALVAEHEG
;
A
#
# COMPACT_ATOMS: atom_id res chain seq x y z
N HIS A 1 14.38 -8.71 -3.53
CA HIS A 1 13.23 -8.96 -4.41
C HIS A 1 12.42 -10.18 -3.97
N ALA A 2 12.29 -10.42 -2.66
CA ALA A 2 11.86 -11.72 -2.13
C ALA A 2 10.49 -12.21 -2.67
N VAL A 3 9.53 -11.30 -2.88
CA VAL A 3 8.24 -11.69 -3.48
C VAL A 3 8.35 -11.92 -4.99
N ALA A 4 9.03 -11.04 -5.73
CA ALA A 4 9.19 -11.20 -7.17
C ALA A 4 9.92 -12.51 -7.53
N ASP A 5 10.95 -12.87 -6.76
CA ASP A 5 11.69 -14.12 -6.91
C ASP A 5 10.79 -15.35 -6.69
N GLY A 6 9.76 -15.22 -5.83
CA GLY A 6 8.76 -16.26 -5.56
C GLY A 6 7.63 -16.34 -6.59
N VAL A 7 7.41 -15.29 -7.39
CA VAL A 7 6.35 -15.21 -8.42
C VAL A 7 6.93 -15.45 -9.84
N ALA A 8 8.08 -16.12 -9.92
CA ALA A 8 8.75 -16.55 -11.16
C ALA A 8 9.08 -15.37 -12.11
N LEU A 9 8.54 -15.38 -13.34
CA LEU A 9 8.88 -14.43 -14.41
C LEU A 9 8.05 -13.15 -14.40
N ALA A 10 7.32 -12.86 -13.31
CA ALA A 10 6.49 -11.67 -13.22
C ALA A 10 7.36 -10.40 -13.25
N PRO A 11 7.11 -9.46 -14.17
CA PRO A 11 7.84 -8.21 -14.19
C PRO A 11 7.42 -7.37 -12.98
N TYR A 12 8.37 -6.65 -12.37
CA TYR A 12 8.13 -5.88 -11.15
C TYR A 12 8.66 -4.46 -11.26
N LEU A 13 8.11 -3.57 -10.45
CA LEU A 13 8.51 -2.17 -10.32
C LEU A 13 8.52 -1.81 -8.84
N HIS A 14 9.55 -1.09 -8.41
CA HIS A 14 9.59 -0.46 -7.09
C HIS A 14 8.98 0.94 -7.16
N SER A 15 8.23 1.31 -6.12
CA SER A 15 7.90 2.72 -5.90
C SER A 15 9.14 3.51 -5.50
N THR A 16 9.11 4.81 -5.75
CA THR A 16 10.17 5.72 -5.33
C THR A 16 9.60 7.07 -4.94
N ARG A 17 10.21 7.73 -3.96
CA ARG A 17 9.87 9.11 -3.58
C ARG A 17 10.62 10.15 -4.41
N ARG A 18 11.53 9.73 -5.30
CA ARG A 18 12.37 10.63 -6.11
C ARG A 18 11.92 10.63 -7.57
N PRO A 19 11.60 11.79 -8.16
CA PRO A 19 11.40 11.88 -9.59
C PRO A 19 12.72 11.59 -10.31
N VAL A 20 12.63 10.96 -11.48
CA VAL A 20 13.77 10.71 -12.37
C VAL A 20 13.51 11.47 -13.67
N GLU A 21 14.47 12.31 -14.08
CA GLU A 21 14.36 13.07 -15.32
C GLU A 21 14.26 12.14 -16.52
N GLY A 22 13.35 12.45 -17.45
CA GLY A 22 13.12 11.64 -18.65
C GLY A 22 12.23 10.40 -18.46
N VAL A 23 11.86 10.04 -17.22
CA VAL A 23 10.96 8.90 -16.96
C VAL A 23 9.54 9.37 -16.65
N ALA A 24 8.58 8.90 -17.44
CA ALA A 24 7.18 9.28 -17.28
C ALA A 24 6.55 8.61 -16.05
N ARG A 25 5.72 9.36 -15.31
CA ARG A 25 4.96 8.85 -14.17
C ARG A 25 3.81 7.97 -14.65
N ALA A 26 3.85 6.68 -14.32
CA ALA A 26 2.74 5.77 -14.57
C ALA A 26 1.64 5.88 -13.49
N GLY A 27 2.00 6.34 -12.30
CA GLY A 27 1.09 6.59 -11.20
C GLY A 27 1.83 7.14 -9.98
N GLY A 28 1.08 7.41 -8.92
CA GLY A 28 1.63 7.76 -7.62
C GLY A 28 0.56 7.67 -6.54
N PHE A 29 0.99 7.56 -5.30
CA PHE A 29 0.11 7.42 -4.15
C PHE A 29 0.70 8.11 -2.92
N GLU A 30 -0.17 8.49 -1.98
CA GLU A 30 0.22 9.15 -0.75
C GLU A 30 0.23 8.16 0.42
N GLU A 31 1.34 8.16 1.17
CA GLU A 31 1.40 7.49 2.46
C GLU A 31 0.69 8.33 3.53
N SER A 32 -0.26 7.72 4.23
CA SER A 32 -1.11 8.41 5.21
C SER A 32 -0.46 8.56 6.60
N HIS A 33 0.78 8.09 6.78
CA HIS A 33 1.45 7.99 8.09
C HIS A 33 2.81 8.68 8.20
N SER A 34 3.14 9.61 7.32
CA SER A 34 4.31 10.48 7.46
C SER A 34 4.04 11.76 6.71
N HIS A 35 4.36 12.92 7.28
CA HIS A 35 4.29 14.23 6.63
C HIS A 35 4.49 14.15 5.10
N ALA A 36 3.36 14.18 4.36
CA ALA A 36 3.19 14.16 2.91
C ALA A 36 4.39 13.66 2.07
N THR A 37 4.68 12.37 2.10
CA THR A 37 5.59 11.78 1.10
C THR A 37 4.79 11.00 0.06
N SER A 38 4.78 11.54 -1.16
CA SER A 38 4.21 10.86 -2.33
C SER A 38 5.19 9.83 -2.86
N HIS A 39 4.68 8.65 -3.15
CA HIS A 39 5.38 7.61 -3.90
C HIS A 39 5.02 7.70 -5.38
N LEU A 40 6.00 7.45 -6.22
CA LEU A 40 5.92 7.49 -7.67
C LEU A 40 6.17 6.10 -8.24
N LEU A 41 5.42 5.76 -9.29
CA LEU A 41 5.67 4.59 -10.13
C LEU A 41 6.28 5.08 -11.45
N LEU A 42 7.56 4.76 -11.64
CA LEU A 42 8.39 5.24 -12.75
C LEU A 42 8.92 4.06 -13.57
N PRO A 43 8.08 3.34 -14.33
CA PRO A 43 8.54 2.22 -15.14
C PRO A 43 9.41 2.71 -16.31
N GLU A 44 10.49 1.97 -16.61
CA GLU A 44 11.33 2.22 -17.77
C GLU A 44 10.58 1.92 -19.09
N ASP A 45 9.85 0.80 -19.17
CA ASP A 45 8.87 0.55 -20.23
C ASP A 45 7.49 1.07 -19.81
N PRO A 46 6.92 2.10 -20.49
CA PRO A 46 5.59 2.62 -20.18
C PRO A 46 4.46 1.59 -20.27
N ARG A 47 4.69 0.45 -20.96
CA ARG A 47 3.71 -0.64 -21.12
C ARG A 47 3.78 -1.67 -20.01
N LEU A 48 4.71 -1.55 -19.05
CA LEU A 48 4.87 -2.50 -17.94
C LEU A 48 3.54 -2.79 -17.22
N LEU A 49 2.74 -1.74 -16.99
CA LEU A 49 1.44 -1.84 -16.32
C LEU A 49 0.25 -2.01 -17.27
N ALA A 50 0.48 -2.18 -18.57
CA ALA A 50 -0.59 -2.26 -19.57
C ALA A 50 -1.16 -3.68 -19.79
N GLY A 51 -0.63 -4.71 -19.11
CA GLY A 51 -1.19 -6.06 -19.16
C GLY A 51 -2.60 -6.14 -18.55
N ASP A 52 -3.22 -7.32 -18.64
CA ASP A 52 -4.55 -7.63 -18.12
C ASP A 52 -4.52 -8.59 -16.91
N GLY A 53 -3.41 -9.30 -16.70
CA GLY A 53 -3.24 -10.24 -15.60
C GLY A 53 -3.32 -9.60 -14.19
N PRO A 54 -3.27 -10.42 -13.12
CA PRO A 54 -3.36 -9.92 -11.75
C PRO A 54 -2.25 -8.92 -11.41
N LEU A 55 -2.58 -7.90 -10.62
CA LEU A 55 -1.60 -6.96 -10.10
C LEU A 55 -1.33 -7.23 -8.61
N VAL A 56 -0.07 -7.47 -8.29
CA VAL A 56 0.38 -7.76 -6.92
C VAL A 56 1.00 -6.50 -6.33
N LEU A 57 0.46 -6.01 -5.21
CA LEU A 57 1.03 -4.94 -4.41
C LEU A 57 1.71 -5.55 -3.20
N VAL A 58 2.96 -5.16 -2.93
CA VAL A 58 3.76 -5.72 -1.85
C VAL A 58 4.18 -4.60 -0.92
N ASP A 59 3.89 -4.76 0.37
CA ASP A 59 4.31 -3.85 1.43
C ASP A 59 4.80 -4.63 2.66
N ASP A 60 5.37 -3.95 3.65
CA ASP A 60 5.75 -4.60 4.91
C ASP A 60 4.55 -4.79 5.86
N GLU A 61 3.67 -3.79 5.95
CA GLU A 61 2.50 -3.78 6.83
C GLU A 61 1.21 -3.42 6.10
N PHE A 62 0.11 -4.08 6.47
CA PHE A 62 -1.25 -3.67 6.11
C PHE A 62 -2.04 -3.26 7.36
N SER A 63 -2.15 -1.95 7.60
CA SER A 63 -2.89 -1.38 8.74
C SER A 63 -4.29 -0.92 8.33
N THR A 64 -4.59 0.38 8.32
CA THR A 64 -5.89 0.91 7.83
C THR A 64 -6.13 0.64 6.34
N GLY A 65 -5.07 0.25 5.61
CA GLY A 65 -5.10 -0.04 4.19
C GLY A 65 -5.20 1.18 3.27
N ASN A 66 -5.36 2.40 3.80
CA ASN A 66 -5.63 3.61 3.00
C ASN A 66 -4.64 3.81 1.85
N THR A 67 -3.35 3.70 2.14
CA THR A 67 -2.29 3.90 1.15
C THR A 67 -2.38 2.88 0.02
N VAL A 68 -2.49 1.59 0.34
CA VAL A 68 -2.63 0.52 -0.65
C VAL A 68 -3.93 0.67 -1.44
N LEU A 69 -5.06 0.96 -0.79
CA LEU A 69 -6.35 1.14 -1.47
C LEU A 69 -6.36 2.33 -2.43
N ASN A 70 -5.77 3.46 -2.02
CA ASN A 70 -5.60 4.63 -2.88
C ASN A 70 -4.69 4.31 -4.07
N THR A 71 -3.64 3.51 -3.85
CA THR A 71 -2.75 3.03 -4.90
C THR A 71 -3.51 2.16 -5.90
N VAL A 72 -4.27 1.18 -5.42
CA VAL A 72 -5.10 0.32 -6.27
C VAL A 72 -6.09 1.15 -7.06
N ARG A 73 -6.76 2.14 -6.45
CA ARG A 73 -7.70 3.03 -7.15
C ARG A 73 -7.02 3.80 -8.29
N ALA A 74 -5.91 4.48 -8.00
CA ALA A 74 -5.17 5.24 -9.01
C ALA A 74 -4.66 4.35 -10.16
N LEU A 75 -4.27 3.11 -9.84
CA LEU A 75 -3.88 2.13 -10.85
C LEU A 75 -5.08 1.61 -11.63
N HIS A 76 -6.21 1.33 -10.97
CA HIS A 76 -7.42 0.79 -11.59
C HIS A 76 -8.05 1.77 -12.59
N GLU A 77 -8.03 3.07 -12.29
CA GLU A 77 -8.53 4.12 -13.19
C GLU A 77 -7.78 4.15 -14.55
N ARG A 78 -6.52 3.71 -14.57
CA ARG A 78 -5.63 3.84 -15.73
C ARG A 78 -5.26 2.49 -16.36
N PHE A 79 -5.22 1.45 -15.54
CA PHE A 79 -4.82 0.08 -15.85
C PHE A 79 -5.74 -0.90 -15.08
N PRO A 80 -7.04 -0.95 -15.41
CA PRO A 80 -8.02 -1.74 -14.67
C PRO A 80 -7.65 -3.23 -14.70
N ARG A 81 -7.73 -3.88 -13.54
CA ARG A 81 -7.50 -5.32 -13.38
C ARG A 81 -8.74 -5.98 -12.81
N GLU A 82 -8.99 -7.21 -13.26
CA GLU A 82 -10.02 -8.07 -12.67
C GLU A 82 -9.63 -8.56 -11.27
N ARG A 83 -8.31 -8.64 -11.00
CA ARG A 83 -7.77 -9.15 -9.73
C ARG A 83 -6.57 -8.35 -9.23
N TYR A 84 -6.64 -7.99 -7.96
CA TYR A 84 -5.56 -7.43 -7.17
C TYR A 84 -5.20 -8.39 -6.03
N VAL A 85 -3.91 -8.51 -5.74
CA VAL A 85 -3.42 -9.26 -4.58
C VAL A 85 -2.53 -8.32 -3.78
N ILE A 86 -2.89 -8.08 -2.53
CA ILE A 86 -2.08 -7.33 -1.58
C ILE A 86 -1.28 -8.35 -0.78
N VAL A 87 0.02 -8.17 -0.71
CA VAL A 87 0.95 -9.00 0.06
C VAL A 87 1.61 -8.12 1.11
N ALA A 88 1.49 -8.51 2.37
CA ALA A 88 2.14 -7.85 3.49
C ALA A 88 2.92 -8.85 4.35
N LEU A 89 3.91 -8.40 5.10
CA LEU A 89 4.51 -9.25 6.14
C LEU A 89 3.52 -9.37 7.31
N VAL A 90 2.87 -8.28 7.70
CA VAL A 90 1.93 -8.24 8.82
C VAL A 90 0.59 -7.58 8.46
N ASP A 91 -0.54 -8.21 8.82
CA ASP A 91 -1.88 -7.61 8.80
C ASP A 91 -2.21 -7.08 10.20
N MET A 92 -2.30 -5.75 10.32
CA MET A 92 -2.53 -5.03 11.57
C MET A 92 -3.94 -4.41 11.63
N ARG A 93 -4.84 -4.81 10.72
CA ARG A 93 -6.21 -4.29 10.65
C ARG A 93 -6.99 -4.51 11.95
N SER A 94 -7.74 -3.49 12.33
CA SER A 94 -8.86 -3.66 13.26
C SER A 94 -10.03 -4.40 12.59
N PRO A 95 -10.99 -4.96 13.36
CA PRO A 95 -12.22 -5.50 12.79
C PRO A 95 -13.00 -4.50 11.92
N GLU A 96 -12.91 -3.20 12.22
CA GLU A 96 -13.55 -2.13 11.43
C GLU A 96 -12.88 -1.97 10.05
N ASP A 97 -11.55 -2.07 10.00
CA ASP A 97 -10.79 -1.93 8.75
C ASP A 97 -10.97 -3.12 7.79
N GLN A 98 -11.33 -4.30 8.31
CA GLN A 98 -11.54 -5.49 7.47
C GLN A 98 -12.69 -5.29 6.47
N GLY A 99 -13.82 -4.71 6.91
CA GLY A 99 -14.98 -4.46 6.04
C GLY A 99 -14.72 -3.43 4.94
N ARG A 100 -13.71 -2.57 5.10
CA ARG A 100 -13.34 -1.55 4.10
C ARG A 100 -12.77 -2.17 2.83
N LEU A 101 -12.01 -3.26 2.95
CA LEU A 101 -11.44 -3.96 1.80
C LEU A 101 -12.53 -4.55 0.90
N ASP A 102 -13.53 -5.22 1.49
CA ASP A 102 -14.66 -5.78 0.76
C ASP A 102 -15.53 -4.70 0.11
N GLY A 103 -15.72 -3.58 0.83
CA GLY A 103 -16.40 -2.40 0.29
C GLY A 103 -15.71 -1.84 -0.93
N PHE A 104 -14.39 -1.69 -0.84
CA PHE A 104 -13.56 -1.20 -1.93
C PHE A 104 -13.55 -2.15 -3.14
N ALA A 105 -13.41 -3.47 -2.93
CA ALA A 105 -13.44 -4.46 -4.00
C ALA A 105 -14.75 -4.38 -4.81
N ARG A 106 -15.88 -4.26 -4.12
CA ARG A 106 -17.20 -4.06 -4.75
C ARG A 106 -17.29 -2.73 -5.50
N GLU A 107 -16.73 -1.66 -4.94
CA GLU A 107 -16.74 -0.33 -5.55
C GLU A 107 -16.02 -0.30 -6.90
N ILE A 108 -14.84 -0.92 -6.99
CA ILE A 108 -14.06 -0.95 -8.23
C ILE A 108 -14.45 -2.11 -9.16
N GLY A 109 -15.37 -2.98 -8.76
CA GLY A 109 -15.81 -4.12 -9.56
C GLY A 109 -14.70 -5.15 -9.81
N ALA A 110 -13.77 -5.33 -8.86
CA ALA A 110 -12.64 -6.24 -8.97
C ALA A 110 -12.50 -7.15 -7.75
N HIS A 111 -11.80 -8.26 -7.92
CA HIS A 111 -11.41 -9.12 -6.80
C HIS A 111 -10.16 -8.55 -6.11
N VAL A 112 -10.19 -8.44 -4.78
CA VAL A 112 -9.05 -7.97 -3.99
C VAL A 112 -8.77 -8.96 -2.88
N ASP A 113 -7.65 -9.66 -2.99
CA ASP A 113 -7.16 -10.60 -1.97
C ASP A 113 -6.10 -9.95 -1.09
N LEU A 114 -6.04 -10.31 0.19
CA LEU A 114 -4.92 -9.99 1.09
C LEU A 114 -4.24 -11.29 1.53
N VAL A 115 -2.91 -11.33 1.40
CA VAL A 115 -2.03 -12.38 1.90
C VAL A 115 -1.04 -11.76 2.87
N ALA A 116 -1.05 -12.20 4.12
CA ALA A 116 -0.11 -11.75 5.14
C ALA A 116 0.57 -12.93 5.83
N ALA A 117 1.85 -12.77 6.18
CA ALA A 117 2.60 -13.82 6.88
C ALA A 117 2.21 -13.94 8.37
N ALA A 118 1.81 -12.82 8.99
CA ALA A 118 1.30 -12.77 10.34
C ALA A 118 0.16 -11.75 10.46
N SER A 119 -0.63 -11.85 11.53
CA SER A 119 -1.71 -10.89 11.84
C SER A 119 -1.68 -10.50 13.31
N GLY A 120 -1.97 -9.24 13.62
CA GLY A 120 -1.99 -8.71 14.98
C GLY A 120 -2.91 -7.49 15.15
N THR A 121 -3.09 -7.05 16.38
CA THR A 121 -3.79 -5.80 16.68
C THR A 121 -3.09 -5.10 17.83
N VAL A 122 -2.83 -3.80 17.69
CA VAL A 122 -2.31 -2.97 18.77
C VAL A 122 -3.49 -2.35 19.52
N ARG A 123 -3.51 -2.51 20.84
CA ARG A 123 -4.41 -1.77 21.72
C ARG A 123 -3.62 -0.72 22.47
N LEU A 124 -3.97 0.54 22.21
CA LEU A 124 -3.42 1.69 22.91
C LEU A 124 -4.18 1.89 24.22
N PRO A 125 -3.49 1.95 25.38
CA PRO A 125 -4.13 2.27 26.66
C PRO A 125 -4.69 3.69 26.68
N ASP A 126 -5.68 3.93 27.54
CA ASP A 126 -6.24 5.27 27.72
C ASP A 126 -5.16 6.29 28.12
N GLY A 127 -5.21 7.44 27.44
CA GLY A 127 -4.30 8.56 27.69
C GLY A 127 -2.88 8.35 27.14
N VAL A 128 -2.63 7.34 26.29
CA VAL A 128 -1.26 7.04 25.83
C VAL A 128 -0.68 8.15 24.95
N LEU A 129 -1.50 8.82 24.13
CA LEU A 129 -1.04 9.91 23.27
C LEU A 129 -0.65 11.14 24.11
N GLU A 130 -1.47 11.49 25.09
CA GLU A 130 -1.24 12.59 26.02
C GLU A 130 0.02 12.32 26.86
N LYS A 131 0.19 11.10 27.37
CA LYS A 131 1.40 10.68 28.10
C LYS A 131 2.64 10.73 27.21
N GLY A 132 2.51 10.31 25.94
CA GLY A 132 3.59 10.37 24.96
C GLY A 132 4.04 11.80 24.68
N GLN A 133 3.09 12.71 24.46
CA GLN A 133 3.38 14.14 24.23
C GLN A 133 4.04 14.79 25.45
N ALA A 134 3.56 14.50 26.66
CA ALA A 134 4.18 15.00 27.89
C ALA A 134 5.65 14.55 28.04
N LEU A 135 5.93 13.27 27.74
CA LEU A 135 7.29 12.72 27.84
C LEU A 135 8.26 13.38 26.84
N VAL A 136 7.81 13.63 25.61
CA VAL A 136 8.63 14.33 24.59
C VAL A 136 8.95 15.75 25.05
N ALA A 137 7.95 16.49 25.55
CA ALA A 137 8.14 17.84 26.05
C ALA A 137 9.10 17.92 27.26
N GLU A 138 9.14 16.90 28.11
CA GLU A 138 10.08 16.82 29.23
C GLU A 138 11.54 16.60 28.82
N HIS A 139 11.81 16.01 27.66
CA HIS A 139 13.16 15.62 27.21
C HIS A 139 13.72 16.49 26.07
N GLU A 140 12.86 17.25 25.38
CA GLU A 140 13.27 18.25 24.39
C GLU A 140 13.36 19.68 24.96
N GLY A 141 13.11 19.86 26.26
CA GLY A 141 13.18 21.12 27.01
C GLY A 141 14.54 21.42 27.63
#